data_AF-G3HIX4-F1
#
_entry.id   AF-G3HIX4-F1
#
_cell.length_a   1.000
_cell.length_b   1.000
_cell.length_c   1.000
_cell.angle_alpha   90.00
_cell.angle_beta   90.00
_cell.angle_gamma   90.00
#
_symmetry.space_group_name_H-M   'P 1'
#
loop_
_entity.id
_entity.type
_entity.pdbx_description
1 polymer ?
#
loop_
_entity_poly.entity_id
_entity_poly.type
_entity_poly.pdbx_seq_one_letter_code
_entity_poly.pdbx_strand_id
1 'polypeptide(L)' 'MAPALCPAPAACLEPRPAYRGPLHCLVTVAREEGLRGLYKGSSALLLREGHSFATYFLSYAMLCEWLTPAGHSRPGE' A
#
# COMPACT_ATOMS: atom_id res chain seq x y z
N MET A 1 -18.24 -25.27 -42.45
CA MET A 1 -17.06 -24.91 -41.65
C MET A 1 -17.51 -23.86 -40.64
N ALA A 2 -17.67 -24.26 -39.39
CA ALA A 2 -18.10 -23.45 -38.24
C ALA A 2 -17.00 -22.45 -37.80
N PRO A 3 -17.21 -21.56 -36.81
CA PRO A 3 -18.39 -20.73 -36.51
C PRO A 3 -18.06 -19.31 -35.98
N ALA A 4 -19.12 -18.53 -35.76
CA ALA A 4 -19.36 -17.56 -34.67
C ALA A 4 -18.17 -17.00 -33.86
N LEU A 5 -18.03 -15.67 -33.88
CA LEU A 5 -17.76 -14.88 -32.68
C LEU A 5 -18.65 -13.65 -32.68
N CYS A 6 -19.65 -13.69 -31.79
CA CYS A 6 -20.48 -12.56 -31.41
C CYS A 6 -19.60 -11.34 -31.03
N PRO A 7 -20.07 -10.10 -31.24
CA PRO A 7 -19.49 -8.98 -30.52
C PRO A 7 -19.87 -9.18 -29.05
N ALA A 8 -18.96 -9.70 -28.24
CA ALA A 8 -19.13 -9.63 -26.80
C ALA A 8 -19.13 -8.14 -26.44
N PRO A 9 -20.21 -7.56 -25.91
CA PRO A 9 -20.07 -6.30 -25.22
C PRO A 9 -19.09 -6.59 -24.07
N ALA A 10 -18.01 -5.83 -23.99
CA ALA A 10 -17.15 -5.78 -22.82
C ALA A 10 -17.92 -5.11 -21.67
N ALA A 11 -19.04 -5.73 -21.26
CA ALA A 11 -19.56 -5.61 -19.92
C ALA A 11 -18.63 -6.45 -19.03
N CYS A 12 -17.39 -5.99 -18.86
CA CYS A 12 -16.54 -6.41 -17.77
C CYS A 12 -17.27 -6.01 -16.50
N LEU A 13 -18.06 -6.94 -15.96
CA LEU A 13 -18.60 -7.01 -14.61
C LEU A 13 -18.48 -5.68 -13.88
N GLU A 14 -19.42 -4.74 -14.07
CA GLU A 14 -19.59 -3.67 -13.09
C GLU A 14 -20.04 -4.38 -11.81
N PRO A 15 -19.15 -4.58 -10.83
CA PRO A 15 -19.54 -5.20 -9.58
C PRO A 15 -20.44 -4.15 -8.95
N ARG A 16 -21.75 -4.41 -8.84
CA ARG A 16 -22.61 -3.58 -7.99
C ARG A 16 -21.84 -3.38 -6.69
N PRO A 17 -21.55 -2.14 -6.27
CA PRO A 17 -20.64 -1.92 -5.16
C PRO A 17 -21.23 -2.63 -3.95
N ALA A 18 -20.59 -3.72 -3.53
CA ALA A 18 -21.04 -4.55 -2.41
C ALA A 18 -21.10 -3.74 -1.10
N TYR A 19 -20.40 -2.60 -1.10
CA TYR A 19 -20.41 -1.61 -0.05
C TYR A 19 -20.90 -0.27 -0.59
N ARG A 20 -21.91 0.29 0.07
CA ARG A 20 -22.45 1.62 -0.26
C ARG A 20 -21.47 2.77 0.01
N GLY A 21 -20.31 2.47 0.58
CA GLY A 21 -19.23 3.42 0.85
C GLY A 21 -18.14 2.81 1.75
N PRO A 22 -17.02 3.53 1.94
CA PRO A 22 -15.89 3.06 2.74
C PRO A 22 -16.26 2.82 4.21
N LEU A 23 -17.16 3.64 4.77
CA LEU A 23 -17.67 3.45 6.14
C LEU A 23 -18.52 2.17 6.27
N HIS A 24 -19.36 1.87 5.28
CA HIS A 24 -20.15 0.64 5.28
C HIS A 24 -19.23 -0.59 5.20
N CYS A 25 -18.19 -0.54 4.37
CA CYS A 25 -17.15 -1.57 4.29
C CYS A 25 -16.44 -1.77 5.64
N LEU A 26 -15.95 -0.68 6.25
CA LEU A 26 -15.21 -0.74 7.51
C LEU A 26 -16.08 -1.35 8.63
N VAL A 27 -17.35 -0.95 8.72
CA VAL A 27 -18.30 -1.45 9.72
C VAL A 27 -18.64 -2.93 9.48
N THR A 28 -18.86 -3.34 8.23
CA THR A 28 -19.14 -4.76 7.90
C THR A 28 -17.93 -5.64 8.22
N VAL A 29 -16.72 -5.27 7.80
CA VAL A 29 -15.50 -6.03 8.09
C VAL A 29 -15.21 -6.07 9.59
N ALA A 30 -15.37 -4.96 10.30
CA ALA A 30 -15.19 -4.92 11.74
C ALA A 30 -16.22 -5.78 12.50
N ARG A 31 -17.44 -5.95 11.97
CA ARG A 31 -18.46 -6.83 12.55
C ARG A 31 -18.28 -8.30 12.20
N GLU A 32 -17.86 -8.62 10.98
CA GLU A 32 -17.71 -10.01 10.50
C GLU A 32 -16.38 -10.64 10.91
N GLU A 33 -15.26 -9.92 10.74
CA GLU A 33 -13.91 -10.44 10.99
C GLU A 33 -13.27 -9.86 12.27
N GLY A 34 -13.88 -8.84 12.87
CA GLY A 34 -13.35 -8.15 14.04
C GLY A 34 -12.13 -7.26 13.73
N LEU A 35 -11.50 -6.76 14.79
CA LEU A 35 -10.30 -5.92 14.68
C LEU A 35 -9.14 -6.66 13.99
N ARG A 36 -9.04 -7.98 14.16
CA ARG A 36 -7.95 -8.77 13.59
C ARG A 36 -8.07 -8.94 12.07
N GLY A 37 -9.29 -8.97 11.52
CA GLY A 37 -9.55 -8.91 10.08
C GLY A 37 -9.14 -7.57 9.49
N LEU A 38 -9.49 -6.47 10.18
CA LEU A 38 -9.15 -5.11 9.77
C LEU A 38 -7.63 -4.88 9.68
N TYR A 39 -6.85 -5.52 10.56
CA TYR A 39 -5.38 -5.39 10.60
C TYR A 39 -4.62 -6.50 9.85
N LYS A 40 -5.30 -7.43 9.18
CA LYS A 40 -4.65 -8.59 8.51
C LYS A 40 -3.65 -8.18 7.41
N GLY A 41 -3.87 -7.03 6.77
CA GLY A 41 -2.96 -6.44 5.77
C GLY A 41 -1.97 -5.42 6.32
N SER A 42 -2.14 -4.99 7.58
CA SER A 42 -1.31 -3.92 8.16
C SER A 42 0.14 -4.36 8.36
N SER A 43 0.40 -5.63 8.69
CA SER A 43 1.79 -6.13 8.81
C SER A 43 2.52 -6.13 7.47
N ALA A 44 1.86 -6.52 6.39
CA ALA A 44 2.42 -6.47 5.04
C ALA A 44 2.68 -5.02 4.59
N LEU A 45 1.77 -4.09 4.95
CA LEU A 45 1.96 -2.66 4.73
C LEU A 45 3.18 -2.15 5.51
N LEU A 46 3.25 -2.43 6.81
CA LEU A 46 4.36 -2.01 7.67
C LEU A 46 5.70 -2.56 7.18
N LEU A 47 5.74 -3.80 6.67
CA LEU A 47 6.95 -4.39 6.11
C LEU A 47 7.39 -3.65 4.82
N ARG A 48 6.44 -3.34 3.93
CA ARG A 48 6.71 -2.61 2.69
C ARG A 48 7.18 -1.18 2.96
N GLU A 49 6.45 -0.46 3.81
CA GLU A 49 6.77 0.92 4.20
C GLU A 49 8.08 0.96 4.98
N GLY A 50 8.29 0.02 5.90
CA GLY A 50 9.54 -0.13 6.65
C GLY A 50 10.75 -0.34 5.74
N HIS A 51 10.62 -1.18 4.70
CA HIS A 51 11.68 -1.35 3.69
C HIS A 51 11.96 -0.06 2.91
N SER A 52 10.92 0.66 2.53
CA SER A 52 11.04 1.93 1.80
C SER A 52 11.74 2.99 2.66
N PHE A 53 11.32 3.14 3.92
CA PHE A 53 11.96 4.04 4.88
C PHE A 53 13.40 3.62 5.18
N ALA A 54 13.68 2.33 5.34
CA ALA A 54 15.05 1.83 5.55
C ALA A 54 15.95 2.20 4.37
N THR A 55 15.48 2.02 3.14
CA THR A 55 16.23 2.39 1.93
C THR A 55 16.45 3.89 1.84
N TYR A 56 15.44 4.69 2.19
CA TYR A 56 15.55 6.14 2.23
C TYR A 56 16.61 6.60 3.24
N PHE A 57 16.52 6.13 4.49
CA PHE A 57 17.48 6.48 5.53
C PHE A 57 18.89 5.99 5.20
N LEU A 58 19.03 4.78 4.68
CA LEU A 58 20.31 4.22 4.29
C LEU A 58 20.95 5.01 3.16
N SER A 59 20.18 5.33 2.11
CA SER A 59 20.68 6.11 0.98
C SER A 59 21.09 7.51 1.41
N TYR A 60 20.31 8.17 2.26
CA TYR A 60 20.67 9.45 2.85
C TYR A 60 21.96 9.38 3.69
N ALA A 61 22.06 8.39 4.59
CA ALA A 61 23.24 8.23 5.45
C ALA A 61 24.53 8.00 4.63
N MET A 62 24.45 7.10 3.64
CA MET A 62 25.57 6.80 2.74
C MET A 62 25.98 8.03 1.92
N LEU A 63 24.99 8.78 1.43
CA LEU A 63 25.24 9.98 0.65
C LEU A 63 25.88 11.08 1.52
N CYS A 64 25.36 11.30 2.73
CA CYS A 64 25.94 12.26 3.67
C CYS A 64 27.38 11.91 4.06
N GLU A 65 27.67 10.63 4.32
CA GLU A 65 29.01 10.15 4.64
C GLU A 65 29.97 10.33 3.45
N TRP A 66 29.50 10.08 2.23
CA TRP A 66 30.31 10.22 1.03
C TRP A 66 30.58 11.69 0.65
N LEU A 67 29.60 12.57 0.82
CA LEU A 67 29.74 14.00 0.52
C LEU A 67 30.40 14.81 1.64
N THR A 68 30.43 14.30 2.87
CA THR A 68 30.97 15.03 4.03
C THR A 68 32.18 14.30 4.60
N PRO A 69 33.42 14.64 4.21
CA PRO A 69 34.60 14.21 4.94
C PRO A 69 34.62 14.94 6.29
N ALA A 70 34.00 14.33 7.31
CA ALA A 70 34.04 14.74 8.72
C ALA A 70 34.19 16.26 8.97
N GLY A 71 33.16 17.06 8.69
CA GLY A 71 33.18 18.49 9.02
C GLY A 71 31.83 19.18 8.90
N HIS A 72 31.29 19.63 10.05
CA HIS A 72 30.07 20.45 10.24
C HIS A 72 28.71 19.75 10.05
N SER A 73 27.76 19.70 10.99
CA SER A 73 27.58 20.40 12.28
C SER A 73 26.66 19.61 13.21
N ARG A 74 26.90 19.74 14.51
CA ARG A 74 25.94 19.43 15.58
C ARG A 74 24.72 20.35 15.42
N PRO A 75 23.46 19.86 15.35
CA PRO A 75 22.31 20.74 15.51
C PRO A 75 22.07 20.89 17.02
N GLY A 76 22.79 21.82 17.65
CA GLY A 76 22.69 22.06 19.10
C GLY A 76 23.88 22.80 19.69
N GLU A 77 24.05 24.06 19.30
CA GLU A 77 24.50 25.21 20.10
C GLU A 77 24.07 26.48 19.36
#